data_AF-R9PK88-F1
#
_entry.id   AF-R9PK88-F1
#
_cell.length_a   1.000
_cell.length_b   1.000
_cell.length_c   1.000
_cell.angle_alpha   90.00
_cell.angle_beta   90.00
_cell.angle_gamma   90.00
#
_symmetry.space_group_name_H-M   'P 1'
#
loop_
_entity.id
_entity.type
_entity.pdbx_description
1 polymer ?
#
loop_
_entity_poly.entity_id
_entity_poly.type
_entity_poly.pdbx_seq_one_letter_code
_entity_poly.pdbx_strand_id
1 'polypeptide(L)'
;MEKLAFSDVTDLCQFIQQRLSYTNQQQRKQAALNGFWWKTPAETLRDGHGFCYDLAAFALHNLPSSLLPQAKLLLVVWGDFAKQSNAGHFVCTFKIQKSYYSIDNGRLKGPFTFSVLLQSASRSNQVIVYKWLLMRDISYHISYKEMAKFICD
;
A
#
# COMPACT_ATOMS: atom_id res chain seq x y z
N MET A 1 6.65 15.60 -9.01
CA MET A 1 6.15 14.72 -10.08
C MET A 1 4.69 15.06 -10.29
N GLU A 2 4.27 15.24 -11.55
CA GLU A 2 2.86 15.44 -11.88
C GLU A 2 2.07 14.15 -11.63
N LYS A 3 0.87 14.29 -11.07
CA LYS A 3 -0.03 13.17 -10.83
C LYS A 3 -0.49 12.62 -12.18
N LEU A 4 -0.41 11.30 -12.38
CA LEU A 4 -0.99 10.69 -13.57
C LEU A 4 -2.51 10.80 -13.49
N ALA A 5 -3.14 11.26 -14.56
CA ALA A 5 -4.59 11.38 -14.65
C ALA A 5 -5.18 10.04 -15.09
N PHE A 6 -5.88 9.37 -14.18
CA PHE A 6 -6.69 8.17 -14.48
C PHE A 6 -8.16 8.55 -14.53
N SER A 7 -8.90 8.00 -15.49
CA SER A 7 -10.32 8.34 -15.67
C SER A 7 -11.18 7.78 -14.54
N ASP A 8 -10.84 6.58 -14.07
CA ASP A 8 -11.43 5.96 -12.90
C ASP A 8 -10.44 5.09 -12.11
N VAL A 9 -10.94 4.40 -11.08
CA VAL A 9 -10.13 3.51 -10.23
C VAL A 9 -9.71 2.22 -10.94
N THR A 10 -10.49 1.77 -11.92
CA THR A 10 -10.22 0.57 -12.72
C THR A 10 -9.02 0.80 -13.61
N ASP A 11 -8.93 1.96 -14.27
CA ASP A 11 -7.78 2.35 -15.09
C ASP A 11 -6.49 2.39 -14.27
N LEU A 12 -6.53 2.98 -13.07
CA LEU A 12 -5.40 2.98 -12.15
C LEU A 12 -4.98 1.55 -11.78
N CYS A 13 -5.95 0.68 -11.47
CA CYS A 13 -5.69 -0.71 -11.13
C CYS A 13 -5.05 -1.47 -12.30
N GLN A 14 -5.58 -1.31 -13.51
CA GLN A 14 -5.03 -1.90 -14.72
C GLN A 14 -3.62 -1.39 -15.00
N PHE A 15 -3.38 -0.08 -14.86
CA PHE A 15 -2.06 0.49 -15.02
C PHE A 15 -1.06 -0.12 -14.05
N ILE A 16 -1.42 -0.22 -12.75
CA ILE A 16 -0.56 -0.86 -11.76
C ILE A 16 -0.29 -2.30 -12.20
N GLN A 17 -1.30 -3.11 -12.54
CA GLN A 17 -1.08 -4.51 -12.93
C GLN A 17 -0.24 -4.70 -14.19
N GLN A 18 -0.34 -3.79 -15.18
CA GLN A 18 0.34 -3.91 -16.47
C GLN A 18 1.73 -3.28 -16.48
N ARG A 19 1.95 -2.22 -15.71
CA ARG A 19 3.16 -1.38 -15.78
C ARG A 19 3.99 -1.45 -14.49
N LEU A 20 3.39 -1.83 -13.37
CA LEU A 20 4.08 -1.95 -12.08
C LEU A 20 4.03 -3.39 -11.56
N SER A 21 5.18 -4.04 -11.47
CA SER A 21 5.26 -5.40 -10.95
C SER A 21 5.38 -5.40 -9.42
N TYR A 22 4.87 -6.45 -8.76
CA TYR A 22 5.33 -6.71 -7.40
C TYR A 22 6.82 -7.08 -7.43
N THR A 23 7.59 -6.56 -6.47
CA THR A 23 9.03 -6.81 -6.38
C THR A 23 9.35 -8.31 -6.41
N ASN A 24 10.14 -8.74 -7.39
CA ASN A 24 10.58 -10.12 -7.59
C ASN A 24 11.81 -10.48 -6.73
N GLN A 25 12.31 -11.71 -6.85
CA GLN A 25 13.43 -12.19 -6.03
C GLN A 25 14.74 -11.44 -6.28
N GLN A 26 15.09 -11.14 -7.54
CA GLN A 26 16.32 -10.42 -7.87
C GLN A 26 16.26 -8.98 -7.34
N GLN A 27 15.14 -8.31 -7.55
CA GLN A 27 14.90 -6.95 -7.05
C GLN A 27 14.87 -6.92 -5.50
N ARG A 28 14.36 -7.97 -4.85
CA ARG A 28 14.40 -8.11 -3.38
C ARG A 28 15.84 -8.17 -2.84
N LYS A 29 16.75 -8.86 -3.54
CA LYS A 29 18.18 -8.89 -3.16
C LYS A 29 18.80 -7.49 -3.21
N GLN A 30 18.48 -6.71 -4.24
CA GLN A 30 18.94 -5.33 -4.35
C GLN A 30 18.32 -4.43 -3.29
N ALA A 31 17.01 -4.55 -3.05
CA ALA A 31 16.31 -3.78 -2.03
C ALA A 31 16.85 -4.03 -0.61
N ALA A 32 17.38 -5.24 -0.34
CA ALA A 32 18.00 -5.56 0.94
C ALA A 32 19.22 -4.68 1.25
N LEU A 33 19.99 -4.28 0.24
CA LEU A 33 21.16 -3.40 0.40
C LEU A 33 20.77 -2.02 0.94
N ASN A 34 19.53 -1.58 0.68
CA ASN A 34 18.98 -0.31 1.14
C ASN A 34 17.91 -0.50 2.24
N GLY A 35 17.93 -1.63 2.96
CA GLY A 35 17.03 -1.88 4.09
C GLY A 35 15.54 -1.99 3.72
N PHE A 36 15.23 -2.32 2.45
CA PHE A 36 13.86 -2.35 1.91
C PHE A 36 13.12 -1.02 2.09
N TRP A 37 13.79 0.11 1.88
CA TRP A 37 13.20 1.41 2.13
C TRP A 37 11.91 1.68 1.32
N TRP A 38 11.05 2.54 1.86
CA TRP A 38 9.82 2.96 1.21
C TRP A 38 10.10 3.93 0.07
N LYS A 39 9.78 3.54 -1.17
CA LYS A 39 9.95 4.41 -2.34
C LYS A 39 8.82 5.42 -2.47
N THR A 40 9.16 6.59 -3.01
CA THR A 40 8.16 7.56 -3.47
C THR A 40 7.36 7.00 -4.66
N PRO A 41 6.17 7.55 -4.97
CA PRO A 41 5.42 7.18 -6.18
C PRO A 41 6.24 7.38 -7.47
N ALA A 42 7.10 8.40 -7.53
CA ALA A 42 7.95 8.68 -8.68
C ALA A 42 9.03 7.61 -8.90
N GLU A 43 9.68 7.19 -7.81
CA GLU A 43 10.65 6.10 -7.86
C GLU A 43 9.98 4.77 -8.18
N THR A 44 8.79 4.51 -7.63
CA THR A 44 8.00 3.31 -7.95
C THR A 44 7.67 3.24 -9.44
N LEU A 45 7.27 4.36 -10.03
CA LEU A 45 7.00 4.46 -11.47
C LEU A 45 8.26 4.24 -12.32
N ARG A 46 9.35 4.93 -11.97
CA ARG A 46 10.64 4.83 -12.67
C ARG A 46 11.18 3.40 -12.65
N ASP A 47 11.12 2.74 -11.50
CA ASP A 47 11.64 1.39 -11.33
C ASP A 47 10.72 0.32 -11.94
N GLY A 48 9.44 0.64 -12.17
CA GLY A 48 8.45 -0.30 -12.73
C GLY A 48 8.05 -1.44 -11.79
N HIS A 49 8.40 -1.35 -10.50
CA HIS A 49 8.03 -2.35 -9.49
C HIS A 49 7.97 -1.76 -8.08
N GLY A 50 7.37 -2.49 -7.14
CA GLY A 50 7.33 -2.09 -5.73
C GLY A 50 6.88 -3.19 -4.79
N PHE A 51 7.15 -3.03 -3.49
CA PHE A 51 6.51 -3.81 -2.44
C PHE A 51 5.09 -3.29 -2.17
N CYS A 52 4.35 -3.96 -1.28
CA CYS A 52 2.97 -3.58 -0.99
C CYS A 52 2.82 -2.13 -0.54
N TYR A 53 3.75 -1.61 0.26
CA TYR A 53 3.77 -0.22 0.70
C TYR A 53 4.05 0.77 -0.43
N ASP A 54 4.95 0.44 -1.36
CA ASP A 54 5.25 1.27 -2.55
C ASP A 54 4.01 1.35 -3.46
N LEU A 55 3.41 0.20 -3.79
CA LEU A 55 2.26 0.12 -4.69
C LEU A 55 1.01 0.75 -4.06
N ALA A 56 0.81 0.60 -2.75
CA ALA A 56 -0.28 1.23 -2.04
C ALA A 56 -0.11 2.77 -2.00
N ALA A 57 1.10 3.27 -1.73
CA ALA A 57 1.38 4.71 -1.78
C ALA A 57 1.23 5.27 -3.19
N PHE A 58 1.69 4.54 -4.22
CA PHE A 58 1.48 4.91 -5.62
C PHE A 58 0.00 5.01 -5.98
N ALA A 59 -0.80 4.03 -5.57
CA ALA A 59 -2.24 4.03 -5.78
C ALA A 59 -2.91 5.21 -5.09
N LEU A 60 -2.56 5.49 -3.82
CA LEU A 60 -3.11 6.63 -3.08
C LEU A 60 -2.76 7.97 -3.75
N HIS A 61 -1.52 8.12 -4.23
CA HIS A 61 -1.07 9.33 -4.91
C HIS A 61 -1.84 9.62 -6.20
N ASN A 62 -2.16 8.57 -6.96
CA ASN A 62 -2.80 8.67 -8.27
C ASN A 62 -4.31 8.39 -8.27
N LEU A 63 -4.93 8.18 -7.10
CA LEU A 63 -6.36 7.91 -6.99
C LEU A 63 -7.18 9.09 -7.56
N PRO A 64 -8.31 8.84 -8.26
CA PRO A 64 -9.17 9.91 -8.76
C PRO A 64 -9.56 10.90 -7.66
N SER A 65 -9.58 12.19 -7.99
CA SER A 65 -9.75 13.27 -7.01
C SER A 65 -11.07 13.21 -6.24
N SER A 66 -12.12 12.62 -6.83
CA SER A 66 -13.41 12.38 -6.16
C SER A 66 -13.32 11.39 -4.99
N LEU A 67 -12.33 10.49 -4.98
CA LEU A 67 -12.13 9.47 -3.95
C LEU A 67 -11.08 9.87 -2.90
N LEU A 68 -10.17 10.78 -3.25
CA LEU A 68 -9.05 11.21 -2.39
C LEU A 68 -9.46 11.65 -0.97
N PRO A 69 -10.53 12.43 -0.73
CA PRO A 69 -10.89 12.87 0.62
C PRO A 69 -11.18 11.73 1.60
N GLN A 70 -11.54 10.56 1.09
CA GLN A 70 -11.84 9.37 1.90
C GLN A 70 -10.74 8.31 1.82
N ALA A 71 -9.66 8.58 1.09
CA ALA A 71 -8.60 7.62 0.83
C ALA A 71 -7.48 7.69 1.86
N LYS A 72 -6.99 6.52 2.28
CA LYS A 72 -5.90 6.32 3.24
C LYS A 72 -5.10 5.08 2.89
N LEU A 73 -3.89 4.94 3.40
CA LEU A 73 -3.27 3.62 3.50
C LEU A 73 -3.77 2.91 4.76
N LEU A 74 -4.06 1.63 4.64
CA LEU A 74 -4.27 0.73 5.76
C LEU A 74 -3.02 -0.13 5.91
N LEU A 75 -2.33 0.01 7.04
CA LEU A 75 -1.35 -0.95 7.51
C LEU A 75 -2.07 -1.96 8.41
N VAL A 76 -1.97 -3.24 8.09
CA VAL A 76 -2.32 -4.34 9.00
C VAL A 76 -1.08 -5.13 9.35
N VAL A 77 -0.96 -5.49 10.62
CA VAL A 77 0.19 -6.20 11.17
C VAL A 77 -0.26 -7.51 11.80
N TRP A 78 0.50 -8.55 11.53
CA TRP A 78 0.37 -9.88 12.13
C TRP A 78 1.77 -10.40 12.48
N GLY A 79 1.94 -11.02 13.64
CA GLY A 79 3.26 -11.42 14.13
C GLY A 79 4.15 -10.23 14.56
N ASP A 80 5.46 -10.45 14.59
CA ASP A 80 6.44 -9.46 15.09
C ASP A 80 6.94 -8.56 13.95
N PHE A 81 6.18 -7.50 13.66
CA PHE A 81 6.48 -6.55 12.59
C PHE A 81 7.89 -5.94 12.74
N ALA A 82 8.53 -5.65 11.60
CA ALA A 82 9.91 -5.16 11.53
C ALA A 82 11.01 -6.12 12.04
N LYS A 83 10.66 -7.24 12.69
CA LYS A 83 11.60 -8.33 13.01
C LYS A 83 11.43 -9.53 12.09
N GLN A 84 10.18 -9.89 11.81
CA GLN A 84 9.84 -10.97 10.89
C GLN A 84 9.57 -10.41 9.49
N SER A 85 10.07 -11.09 8.46
CA SER A 85 9.67 -10.78 7.09
C SER A 85 8.18 -11.11 6.89
N ASN A 86 7.45 -10.29 6.13
CA ASN A 86 6.04 -10.55 5.81
C ASN A 86 5.13 -10.61 7.06
N ALA A 87 5.39 -9.74 8.05
CA ALA A 87 4.59 -9.57 9.27
C ALA A 87 3.62 -8.38 9.21
N GLY A 88 3.38 -7.86 8.00
CA GLY A 88 2.42 -6.80 7.79
C GLY A 88 2.23 -6.49 6.31
N HIS A 89 1.15 -5.78 6.01
CA HIS A 89 0.76 -5.45 4.64
C HIS A 89 0.08 -4.10 4.57
N PHE A 90 0.37 -3.40 3.47
CA PHE A 90 -0.19 -2.10 3.18
C PHE A 90 -1.13 -2.22 1.98
N VAL A 91 -2.31 -1.59 2.08
CA VAL A 91 -3.26 -1.44 0.98
C VAL A 91 -3.76 -0.01 0.91
N CYS A 92 -4.00 0.50 -0.30
CA CYS A 92 -4.70 1.77 -0.46
C CYS A 92 -6.20 1.51 -0.26
N THR A 93 -6.85 2.25 0.62
CA THR A 93 -8.26 2.05 0.98
C THR A 93 -9.02 3.36 0.78
N PHE A 94 -10.24 3.27 0.29
CA PHE A 94 -11.18 4.39 0.22
C PHE A 94 -12.59 3.91 0.55
N LYS A 95 -13.51 4.86 0.75
CA LYS A 95 -14.92 4.59 1.04
C LYS A 95 -15.81 5.16 -0.05
N ILE A 96 -16.86 4.43 -0.36
CA ILE A 96 -18.01 4.92 -1.12
C ILE A 96 -19.23 4.62 -0.27
N GLN A 97 -19.95 5.68 0.14
CA GLN A 97 -21.05 5.58 1.11
C GLN A 97 -20.60 4.88 2.41
N LYS A 98 -21.15 3.70 2.71
CA LYS A 98 -20.83 2.92 3.93
C LYS A 98 -19.87 1.76 3.68
N SER A 99 -19.45 1.54 2.43
CA SER A 99 -18.64 0.40 2.03
C SER A 99 -17.18 0.79 1.86
N TYR A 100 -16.28 -0.09 2.31
CA TYR A 100 -14.85 0.02 2.08
C TYR A 100 -14.46 -0.65 0.78
N TYR A 101 -13.49 -0.06 0.10
CA TYR A 101 -12.82 -0.62 -1.07
C TYR A 101 -11.32 -0.51 -0.86
N SER A 102 -10.56 -1.42 -1.45
CA SER A 102 -9.10 -1.37 -1.38
C SER A 102 -8.45 -1.71 -2.71
N ILE A 103 -7.33 -1.06 -3.00
CA ILE A 103 -6.40 -1.44 -4.07
C ILE A 103 -5.23 -2.18 -3.39
N ASP A 104 -5.13 -3.48 -3.69
CA ASP A 104 -4.10 -4.38 -3.15
C ASP A 104 -3.23 -4.88 -4.30
N ASN A 105 -2.00 -4.34 -4.40
CA ASN A 105 -1.06 -4.59 -5.50
C ASN A 105 -1.73 -4.44 -6.89
N GLY A 106 -2.50 -3.37 -7.06
CA GLY A 106 -3.22 -3.07 -8.30
C GLY A 106 -4.54 -3.80 -8.48
N ARG A 107 -4.98 -4.67 -7.55
CA ARG A 107 -6.29 -5.31 -7.62
C ARG A 107 -7.31 -4.51 -6.82
N LEU A 108 -8.37 -4.07 -7.48
CA LEU A 108 -9.54 -3.50 -6.80
C LEU A 108 -10.30 -4.62 -6.08
N LYS A 109 -10.60 -4.39 -4.80
CA LYS A 109 -11.36 -5.29 -3.93
C LYS A 109 -12.45 -4.53 -3.20
N GLY A 110 -13.55 -5.21 -2.90
CA GLY A 110 -14.73 -4.65 -2.25
C GLY A 110 -15.99 -4.79 -3.12
N PRO A 111 -17.15 -4.33 -2.65
CA PRO A 111 -17.38 -3.62 -1.39
C PRO A 111 -17.18 -4.49 -0.15
N PHE A 112 -16.65 -3.92 0.94
CA PHE A 112 -16.43 -4.60 2.21
C PHE A 112 -17.04 -3.86 3.40
N THR A 113 -17.43 -4.62 4.42
CA THR A 113 -17.51 -4.10 5.80
C THR A 113 -16.09 -3.89 6.35
N PHE A 114 -15.97 -3.20 7.49
CA PHE A 114 -14.64 -3.00 8.07
C PHE A 114 -13.97 -4.31 8.50
N SER A 115 -14.72 -5.28 9.03
CA SER A 115 -14.19 -6.60 9.41
C SER A 115 -13.67 -7.38 8.20
N VAL A 116 -14.42 -7.39 7.09
CA VAL A 116 -13.99 -8.06 5.84
C VAL A 116 -12.78 -7.38 5.22
N LEU A 117 -12.69 -6.04 5.31
CA LEU A 117 -11.49 -5.32 4.88
C LEU A 117 -10.25 -5.77 5.67
N LEU A 118 -10.33 -5.83 7.00
CA LEU A 118 -9.21 -6.27 7.84
C LEU A 118 -8.80 -7.71 7.51
N GLN A 119 -9.76 -8.62 7.36
CA GLN A 119 -9.49 -10.02 7.00
C GLN A 119 -8.86 -10.14 5.60
N SER A 120 -9.33 -9.35 4.63
CA SER A 120 -8.78 -9.35 3.27
C SER A 120 -7.34 -8.80 3.26
N ALA A 121 -7.11 -7.66 3.93
CA ALA A 121 -5.81 -7.02 3.99
C ALA A 121 -4.79 -7.86 4.78
N SER A 122 -5.24 -8.56 5.83
CA SER A 122 -4.38 -9.45 6.63
C SER A 122 -4.12 -10.79 5.96
N ARG A 123 -4.73 -11.06 4.79
CA ARG A 123 -4.67 -12.36 4.11
C ARG A 123 -5.13 -13.50 5.03
N SER A 124 -6.19 -13.24 5.79
CA SER A 124 -6.75 -14.13 6.81
C SER A 124 -5.84 -14.43 8.00
N ASN A 125 -4.72 -13.72 8.17
CA ASN A 125 -3.93 -13.79 9.40
C ASN A 125 -4.64 -13.06 10.55
N GLN A 126 -4.36 -13.49 11.78
CA GLN A 126 -4.81 -12.81 12.98
C GLN A 126 -4.13 -11.43 13.07
N VAL A 127 -4.94 -10.37 13.01
CA VAL A 127 -4.47 -8.99 13.11
C VAL A 127 -4.12 -8.70 14.58
N ILE A 128 -2.91 -8.20 14.81
CA ILE A 128 -2.47 -7.71 16.12
C ILE A 128 -2.70 -6.20 16.20
N VAL A 129 -2.35 -5.47 15.13
CA VAL A 129 -2.49 -4.02 15.04
C VAL A 129 -2.95 -3.64 13.63
N TYR A 130 -3.79 -2.61 13.54
CA TYR A 130 -4.00 -1.87 12.29
C TYR A 130 -3.79 -0.37 12.51
N LYS A 131 -3.28 0.32 11.49
CA LYS A 131 -3.05 1.77 11.51
C LYS A 131 -3.49 2.38 10.18
N TRP A 132 -4.12 3.54 10.26
CA TRP A 132 -4.49 4.35 9.10
C TRP A 132 -3.44 5.42 8.88
N LEU A 133 -2.94 5.54 7.66
CA LEU A 133 -1.98 6.59 7.29
C LEU A 133 -2.61 7.48 6.21
N LEU A 134 -2.64 8.78 6.46
CA LEU A 134 -2.94 9.77 5.44
C LEU A 134 -1.71 9.96 4.54
N MET A 135 -1.91 10.57 3.37
CA MET A 135 -0.81 10.85 2.44
C MET A 135 0.32 11.66 3.09
N ARG A 136 -0.02 12.59 3.99
CA ARG A 136 0.95 13.42 4.74
C ARG A 136 1.71 12.67 5.82
N ASP A 137 1.23 11.50 6.25
CA ASP A 137 1.85 10.70 7.31
C ASP A 137 2.91 9.74 6.75
N ILE A 138 2.97 9.59 5.41
CA ILE A 138 3.92 8.69 4.74
C ILE A 138 5.31 9.32 4.75
N SER A 139 6.20 8.74 5.56
CA SER A 139 7.63 9.04 5.52
C SER A 139 8.32 8.14 4.51
N TYR A 140 8.66 8.65 3.33
CA TYR A 140 9.45 7.91 2.34
C TYR A 140 10.91 7.77 2.78
N HIS A 141 11.63 6.86 2.13
CA HIS A 141 13.05 6.56 2.37
C HIS A 141 13.39 6.05 3.76
N ILE A 142 12.40 5.59 4.52
CA ILE A 142 12.60 4.81 5.74
C ILE A 142 12.65 3.32 5.42
N SER A 143 13.54 2.59 6.08
CA SER A 143 13.65 1.12 5.98
C SER A 143 12.39 0.41 6.48
N TYR A 144 12.20 -0.85 6.08
CA TYR A 144 11.09 -1.68 6.61
C TYR A 144 11.13 -1.79 8.14
N LYS A 145 12.32 -1.79 8.74
CA LYS A 145 12.47 -1.80 10.20
C LYS A 145 11.97 -0.49 10.82
N GLU A 146 12.29 0.65 10.22
CA GLU A 146 11.88 1.96 10.70
C GLU A 146 10.38 2.22 10.54
N MET A 147 9.71 1.53 9.61
CA MET A 147 8.24 1.54 9.52
C MET A 147 7.56 1.06 10.83
N ALA A 148 8.27 0.37 11.73
CA ALA A 148 7.76 0.03 13.06
C ALA A 148 7.30 1.26 13.86
N LYS A 149 7.81 2.46 13.56
CA LYS A 149 7.34 3.69 14.21
C LYS A 149 5.84 3.91 14.04
N PHE A 150 5.22 3.42 12.96
CA PHE A 150 3.78 3.58 12.73
C PHE A 150 2.91 2.76 13.68
N ILE A 151 3.47 1.70 14.30
CA ILE A 151 2.72 0.83 15.22
C ILE A 151 2.98 1.14 16.69
N CYS A 152 4.05 1.85 17.03
CA CYS A 152 4.48 2.11 18.41
C CYS A 152 3.84 3.33 19.08
N ASP A 153 2.72 3.84 18.54
CA ASP A 153 1.90 4.89 19.17
C ASP A 153 0.76 4.30 20.01
#